data_AF-A0A432QS04-F1
#
_entry.id   AF-A0A432QS04-F1
#
_cell.length_a   1.000
_cell.length_b   1.000
_cell.length_c   1.000
_cell.angle_alpha   90.00
_cell.angle_beta   90.00
_cell.angle_gamma   90.00
#
_symmetry.space_group_name_H-M   'P 1'
#
loop_
_entity.id
_entity.type
_entity.pdbx_description
1 polymer ?
#
loop_
_entity_poly.entity_id
_entity_poly.type
_entity_poly.pdbx_seq_one_letter_code
_entity_poly.pdbx_strand_id
1 'polypeptide(L)' 'MKNDTTFMNLALEEAWKYQGLTYPNPAVGCAIVDTTGKVISVKAHEKAGSMHAELHAISAAFTTLTRHQFNTE' A
#
# COMPACT_ATOMS: atom_id res chain seq x y z
N MET A 1 10.62 15.05 9.45
CA MET A 1 9.86 14.56 8.28
C MET A 1 10.38 13.18 7.92
N LYS A 2 9.49 12.22 7.64
CA LYS A 2 9.92 10.96 7.02
C LYS A 2 10.46 11.28 5.62
N ASN A 3 11.50 10.56 5.20
CA ASN A 3 12.09 10.70 3.87
C ASN A 3 11.68 9.50 2.99
N ASP A 4 11.97 9.59 1.69
CA ASP A 4 11.59 8.56 0.72
C ASP A 4 12.08 7.16 1.10
N THR A 5 13.27 7.04 1.70
CA THR A 5 13.81 5.78 2.22
C THR A 5 12.89 5.14 3.27
N THR A 6 12.31 5.95 4.15
CA THR A 6 11.38 5.46 5.18
C THR A 6 10.12 4.87 4.54
N PHE A 7 9.57 5.54 3.52
CA PHE A 7 8.37 5.06 2.84
C PHE A 7 8.65 3.83 1.97
N MET A 8 9.81 3.79 1.32
CA MET A 8 10.25 2.63 0.54
C MET A 8 10.44 1.40 1.45
N ASN A 9 11.02 1.58 2.64
CA ASN A 9 11.15 0.48 3.61
C ASN A 9 9.79 -0.09 4.01
N LEU A 10 8.78 0.76 4.26
CA LEU A 10 7.42 0.28 4.54
C LEU A 10 6.85 -0.55 3.38
N ALA A 11 7.04 -0.11 2.13
CA ALA A 11 6.60 -0.87 0.97
C ALA A 11 7.33 -2.22 0.85
N LEU A 12 8.65 -2.25 1.07
CA LEU A 12 9.45 -3.48 1.05
C LEU A 12 9.06 -4.44 2.17
N GLU A 13 8.83 -3.94 3.38
CA GLU A 13 8.35 -4.73 4.53
C GLU A 13 6.97 -5.34 4.23
N GLU A 14 6.06 -4.59 3.61
CA GLU A 14 4.76 -5.11 3.21
C GLU A 14 4.87 -6.19 2.12
N ALA A 15 5.72 -5.96 1.11
CA ALA A 15 5.98 -6.94 0.05
C ALA A 15 6.54 -8.25 0.62
N TRP A 16 7.46 -8.16 1.58
CA TRP A 16 8.16 -9.31 2.16
C TRP A 16 7.20 -10.33 2.81
N LYS A 17 6.06 -9.88 3.33
CA LYS A 17 5.02 -10.75 3.91
C LYS A 17 4.47 -11.77 2.91
N TYR A 18 4.56 -11.49 1.62
CA TYR A 18 3.99 -12.31 0.54
C TYR A 18 5.09 -12.92 -0.36
N GLN A 19 6.33 -12.95 0.14
CA GLN A 19 7.43 -13.56 -0.59
C GLN A 19 7.13 -15.04 -0.89
N GLY A 20 7.30 -15.44 -2.15
CA GLY A 20 7.00 -16.79 -2.64
C GLY A 20 5.51 -17.10 -2.88
N LEU A 21 4.58 -16.43 -2.19
CA LEU A 21 3.12 -16.63 -2.40
C LEU A 21 2.61 -16.04 -3.73
N THR A 22 3.37 -15.10 -4.27
CA THR A 22 3.09 -14.40 -5.53
C THR A 22 3.66 -15.09 -6.76
N TYR A 23 4.43 -16.18 -6.61
CA TYR A 23 5.06 -16.87 -7.74
C TYR A 23 4.04 -17.32 -8.80
N PRO A 24 4.29 -17.11 -10.11
CA PRO A 24 5.56 -16.71 -10.76
C PRO A 24 5.86 -15.21 -10.75
N ASN A 25 4.96 -14.39 -10.22
CA ASN A 25 5.14 -12.94 -10.15
C ASN A 25 6.01 -12.57 -8.94
N PRO A 26 6.67 -11.41 -8.97
CA PRO A 26 7.40 -10.91 -7.81
C PRO A 26 6.45 -10.46 -6.70
N ALA A 27 6.96 -10.51 -5.46
CA ALA A 27 6.39 -9.76 -4.35
C ALA A 27 6.67 -8.27 -4.56
N VAL A 28 5.62 -7.46 -4.57
CA VAL A 28 5.68 -6.01 -4.78
C VAL A 28 4.88 -5.34 -3.68
N GLY A 29 5.39 -4.23 -3.15
CA GLY A 29 4.71 -3.38 -2.18
C GLY A 29 4.55 -1.97 -2.72
N CYS A 30 3.51 -1.27 -2.26
CA CYS A 30 3.17 0.08 -2.65
C CYS A 30 2.74 0.87 -1.41
N ALA A 31 3.35 2.03 -1.21
CA ALA A 31 2.96 2.99 -0.18
C ALA A 31 2.39 4.25 -0.84
N ILE A 32 1.24 4.72 -0.35
CA ILE A 32 0.62 5.99 -0.74
C ILE A 32 0.78 6.96 0.42
N VAL A 33 1.37 8.12 0.12
CA VAL A 33 1.69 9.18 1.08
C VAL A 33 1.09 10.49 0.57
N ASP A 34 0.54 11.30 1.46
CA ASP A 34 0.06 12.63 1.10
C ASP A 34 1.16 13.70 1.13
N THR A 35 0.81 14.93 0.75
CA THR A 35 1.74 16.07 0.70
C THR A 35 2.27 16.50 2.07
N THR A 36 1.69 16.02 3.17
CA THR A 36 2.16 16.28 4.54
C THR A 36 3.13 15.21 5.04
N GLY A 37 3.34 14.15 4.26
CA GLY A 37 4.15 12.99 4.65
C GLY A 37 3.41 11.96 5.49
N LYS A 38 2.07 12.04 5.57
CA LYS A 38 1.24 11.03 6.22
C LYS A 38 1.04 9.85 5.28
N VAL A 39 1.29 8.65 5.79
CA VAL A 39 1.03 7.40 5.07
C VAL A 39 -0.48 7.14 5.10
N ILE A 40 -1.09 7.07 3.91
CA ILE A 40 -2.52 6.82 3.73
C ILE A 40 -2.80 5.33 3.60
N SER A 41 -1.94 4.60 2.89
CA SER A 41 -2.01 3.14 2.77
C SER A 41 -0.65 2.55 2.45
N VAL A 42 -0.44 1.29 2.88
CA VAL A 42 0.66 0.43 2.42
C VAL A 42 0.05 -0.93 2.12
N LYS A 43 0.25 -1.44 0.91
CA LYS A 43 -0.30 -2.72 0.45
C LYS A 43 0.71 -3.47 -0.41
N ALA A 44 0.48 -4.77 -0.59
CA ALA A 44 1.30 -5.63 -1.40
C ALA A 44 0.47 -6.46 -2.39
N HIS A 45 1.15 -7.01 -3.38
CA HIS A 45 0.62 -8.07 -4.21
C HIS A 45 0.63 -9.36 -3.39
N GLU A 46 -0.54 -9.97 -3.19
CA GLU A 46 -0.69 -11.03 -2.19
C GLU A 46 -0.61 -12.44 -2.78
N LYS A 47 -1.02 -12.62 -4.04
CA LYS A 47 -1.08 -13.93 -4.70
C LYS A 47 -1.05 -13.80 -6.23
N ALA A 48 -0.39 -14.72 -6.92
CA ALA A 48 -0.45 -14.79 -8.38
C ALA A 48 -1.88 -14.76 -8.93
N GLY A 49 -2.12 -13.90 -9.93
CA GLY A 49 -3.43 -13.70 -10.54
C GLY A 49 -4.38 -12.79 -9.75
N SER A 50 -3.97 -12.25 -8.59
CA SER A 50 -4.71 -11.20 -7.88
C SER A 50 -4.34 -9.82 -8.40
N MET A 51 -4.97 -8.78 -7.83
CA MET A 51 -4.63 -7.39 -8.12
C MET A 51 -3.19 -7.09 -7.69
N HIS A 52 -2.51 -6.21 -8.44
CA HIS A 52 -1.19 -5.72 -8.05
C HIS A 52 -1.25 -4.80 -6.81
N ALA A 53 -0.09 -4.58 -6.19
CA ALA A 53 0.05 -3.78 -4.97
C ALA A 53 -0.52 -2.37 -5.11
N GLU A 54 -0.33 -1.73 -6.26
CA GLU A 54 -0.76 -0.36 -6.54
C GLU A 54 -2.29 -0.24 -6.49
N LEU A 55 -3.01 -1.20 -7.09
CA LEU A 55 -4.47 -1.18 -7.09
C LEU A 55 -5.03 -1.44 -5.69
N HIS A 56 -4.43 -2.36 -4.94
CA HIS A 56 -4.77 -2.55 -3.53
C HIS A 56 -4.52 -1.27 -2.70
N ALA A 57 -3.37 -0.62 -2.89
CA ALA A 57 -3.02 0.60 -2.17
C ALA A 57 -3.97 1.75 -2.48
N ILE A 58 -4.30 1.97 -3.76
CA ILE A 58 -5.26 3.00 -4.22
C ILE A 58 -6.65 2.72 -3.67
N SER A 59 -7.14 1.48 -3.76
CA SER A 59 -8.46 1.11 -3.24
C SER A 59 -8.58 1.36 -1.73
N ALA A 60 -7.54 0.98 -0.97
CA ALA A 60 -7.48 1.24 0.46
C ALA A 60 -7.39 2.74 0.76
N ALA A 61 -6.56 3.49 0.04
CA ALA A 61 -6.41 4.93 0.23
C ALA A 61 -7.71 5.68 -0.10
N PHE A 62 -8.36 5.34 -1.21
CA PHE A 62 -9.65 5.90 -1.58
C PHE A 62 -10.69 5.67 -0.49
N THR A 63 -10.80 4.43 0.02
CA THR A 63 -11.71 4.09 1.12
C THR A 63 -11.40 4.89 2.38
N THR A 64 -10.13 5.03 2.76
CA THR A 64 -9.71 5.80 3.94
C THR A 64 -10.06 7.29 3.79
N LEU A 65 -9.79 7.88 2.63
CA LEU A 65 -10.02 9.31 2.39
C LEU A 65 -11.51 9.65 2.26
N THR A 66 -12.30 8.75 1.69
CA THR A 66 -13.75 8.98 1.50
C THR A 66 -14.57 8.61 2.73
N ARG A 67 -14.18 7.61 3.54
CA ARG A 67 -14.87 7.31 4.81
C ARG A 67 -14.86 8.48 5.80
N HIS A 68 -13.81 9.30 5.79
CA HIS A 68 -13.77 10.51 6.62
C HIS A 68 -14.77 11.59 6.18
N GLN A 69 -15.26 11.56 4.93
CA GLN A 69 -16.23 12.54 4.44
C GLN A 69 -17.68 12.24 4.84
N PHE A 70 -17.97 11.02 5.32
CA PHE A 70 -19.32 10.58 5.66
C PHE A 70 -19.55 10.29 7.16
N ASN A 71 -18.52 10.45 7.99
CA ASN A 71 -18.58 10.23 9.45
C ASN A 71 -18.47 11.53 10.27
N THR A 72 -18.66 12.69 9.65
CA THR A 72 -18.86 13.96 10.37
C THR A 72 -20.36 14.17 10.60
N GLU A 73 -20.89 13.51 11.63
CA GLU A 73 -22.10 13.93 12.36
C GLU A 73 -21.72 14.18 13.82
#